data_AF-M2UV08-F1
#
_entry.id   AF-M2UV08-F1
#
_cell.length_a   1.000
_cell.length_b   1.000
_cell.length_c   1.000
_cell.angle_alpha   90.00
_cell.angle_beta   90.00
_cell.angle_gamma   90.00
#
_symmetry.space_group_name_H-M   'P 1'
#
loop_
_entity.id
_entity.type
_entity.pdbx_description
1 polymer ?
#
loop_
_entity_poly.entity_id
_entity_poly.type
_entity_poly.pdbx_seq_one_letter_code
_entity_poly.pdbx_strand_id
1 'polypeptide(L)'
;KSSRGAIDLSADDPLAVAAMMQYCYQLDYDQLSISDDEAPEPATLRSHVNVYMLAERYGVAGLKAIAMEKFKDLAIVVLNEDGQEDQLQSAIRAIFAPDRIANGDALRNVMVKLCADHVQAFIHDTGKKMALVYESMEEFPEFRAELFDEMGSRWRV
;
A
#
# COMPACT_ATOMS: atom_id res chain seq x y z
N LYS A 1 37.97 -11.03 -4.61
CA LYS A 1 38.06 -9.76 -5.36
C LYS A 1 36.64 -9.23 -5.50
N SER A 2 36.29 -8.17 -4.76
CA SER A 2 34.97 -7.53 -4.84
C SER A 2 34.92 -6.74 -6.14
N SER A 3 34.06 -7.15 -7.06
CA SER A 3 33.89 -6.49 -8.36
C SER A 3 33.00 -5.26 -8.20
N ARG A 4 33.64 -4.09 -8.03
CA ARG A 4 33.15 -2.69 -8.20
C ARG A 4 31.91 -2.28 -7.39
N GLY A 5 31.93 -1.05 -6.86
CA GLY A 5 30.86 -0.44 -6.07
C GLY A 5 29.56 -0.15 -6.83
N ALA A 6 29.00 -1.18 -7.50
CA ALA A 6 27.67 -1.20 -8.07
C ALA A 6 26.80 -2.12 -7.22
N ILE A 7 25.60 -1.66 -6.87
CA ILE A 7 24.58 -2.45 -6.20
C ILE A 7 23.51 -2.77 -7.25
N ASP A 8 23.21 -4.04 -7.44
CA ASP A 8 22.16 -4.48 -8.37
C ASP A 8 20.79 -4.44 -7.69
N LEU A 9 19.91 -3.57 -8.19
CA LEU A 9 18.52 -3.40 -7.74
C LEU A 9 17.51 -3.75 -8.85
N SER A 10 17.96 -4.44 -9.92
CA SER A 10 17.12 -4.72 -11.10
C SER A 10 15.95 -5.66 -10.84
N ALA A 11 15.96 -6.39 -9.73
CA ALA A 11 14.87 -7.27 -9.30
C ALA A 11 13.76 -6.53 -8.54
N ASP A 12 13.95 -5.25 -8.21
CA ASP A 12 12.99 -4.43 -7.49
C ASP A 12 12.21 -3.50 -8.43
N ASP A 13 11.06 -3.01 -7.96
CA ASP A 13 10.24 -2.06 -8.71
C ASP A 13 11.00 -0.74 -8.94
N PRO A 14 11.19 -0.28 -10.19
CA PRO A 14 12.00 0.90 -10.49
C PRO A 14 11.51 2.17 -9.81
N LEU A 15 10.18 2.35 -9.69
CA LEU A 15 9.60 3.51 -9.01
C LEU A 15 9.82 3.46 -7.50
N ALA A 16 9.74 2.28 -6.88
CA ALA A 16 10.09 2.11 -5.48
C ALA A 16 11.57 2.41 -5.22
N VAL A 17 12.47 1.99 -6.11
CA VAL A 17 13.90 2.31 -6.04
C VAL A 17 14.12 3.82 -6.17
N ALA A 18 13.45 4.47 -7.13
CA ALA A 18 13.51 5.92 -7.27
C ALA A 18 13.04 6.65 -6.00
N ALA A 19 11.93 6.21 -5.39
CA ALA A 19 11.45 6.74 -4.12
C ALA A 19 12.46 6.55 -2.97
N MET A 20 13.10 5.38 -2.89
CA MET A 20 14.16 5.13 -1.90
C MET A 20 15.35 6.05 -2.11
N MET A 21 15.75 6.29 -3.35
CA MET A 21 16.81 7.24 -3.67
C MET A 21 16.40 8.67 -3.31
N GLN A 22 15.18 9.10 -3.65
CA GLN A 22 14.67 10.43 -3.27
C GLN A 22 14.71 10.62 -1.74
N TYR A 23 14.22 9.62 -1.00
CA TYR A 23 14.22 9.64 0.46
C TYR A 23 15.63 9.78 1.06
N CYS A 24 16.62 9.08 0.52
CA CYS A 24 18.00 9.20 1.01
C CYS A 24 18.56 10.63 0.93
N TYR A 25 18.06 11.47 0.00
CA TYR A 25 18.51 12.85 -0.17
C TYR A 25 17.57 13.88 0.47
N GLN A 26 16.27 13.61 0.48
CA GLN A 26 15.24 14.60 0.84
C GLN A 26 14.50 14.26 2.13
N LEU A 27 14.72 13.06 2.69
CA LEU A 27 13.96 12.48 3.80
C LEU A 27 12.46 12.37 3.53
N ASP A 28 12.06 12.40 2.25
CA ASP A 28 10.69 12.20 1.79
C ASP A 28 10.69 11.65 0.35
N TYR A 29 9.53 11.19 -0.13
CA TYR A 29 9.27 10.88 -1.53
C TYR A 29 7.86 11.31 -1.92
N ASP A 30 7.74 12.05 -3.02
CA ASP A 30 6.45 12.65 -3.46
C ASP A 30 6.18 12.43 -4.94
N GLN A 31 7.24 12.40 -5.75
CA GLN A 31 7.16 12.30 -7.20
C GLN A 31 7.86 11.02 -7.62
N LEU A 32 7.08 10.08 -8.16
CA LEU A 32 7.62 8.84 -8.65
C LEU A 32 7.97 9.04 -10.13
N SER A 33 9.24 9.32 -10.41
CA SER A 33 9.79 9.32 -11.77
C SER A 33 11.03 8.44 -11.84
N ILE A 34 11.25 7.81 -12.99
CA ILE A 34 12.44 6.97 -13.22
C ILE A 34 13.62 7.85 -13.70
N SER A 35 13.32 9.01 -14.29
CA SER A 35 14.31 9.97 -14.76
C SER A 35 13.82 11.41 -14.63
N ASP A 36 14.75 12.36 -14.70
CA ASP A 36 14.46 13.81 -14.66
C ASP A 36 13.76 14.31 -15.95
N ASP A 37 13.87 13.55 -17.05
CA ASP A 37 13.28 13.89 -18.35
C ASP A 37 11.83 13.39 -18.50
N GLU A 38 11.35 12.57 -17.55
CA GLU A 38 9.99 12.02 -17.55
C GLU A 38 9.06 12.82 -16.62
N ALA A 39 7.82 13.02 -17.05
CA ALA A 39 6.80 13.59 -16.18
C ALA A 39 6.56 12.63 -15.00
N PRO A 40 6.49 13.13 -13.75
CA PRO A 40 6.20 12.31 -12.60
C PRO A 40 4.87 11.56 -12.76
N GLU A 41 4.89 10.26 -12.50
CA GLU A 41 3.67 9.47 -12.39
C GLU A 41 2.98 9.80 -11.06
N PRO A 42 1.63 9.92 -11.03
CA PRO A 42 0.92 10.13 -9.78
C PRO A 42 1.09 8.92 -8.86
N ALA A 43 1.31 9.17 -7.58
CA ALA A 43 1.39 8.10 -6.59
C ALA A 43 0.03 7.37 -6.50
N THR A 44 0.08 6.03 -6.43
CA THR A 44 -1.08 5.16 -6.26
C THR A 44 -0.92 4.38 -4.97
N LEU A 45 -2.00 3.76 -4.48
CA LEU A 45 -1.89 2.84 -3.35
C LEU A 45 -0.85 1.74 -3.60
N ARG A 46 -0.83 1.20 -4.83
CA ARG A 46 0.13 0.17 -5.23
C ARG A 46 1.57 0.66 -5.12
N SER A 47 1.86 1.89 -5.53
CA SER A 47 3.23 2.40 -5.46
C SER A 47 3.71 2.57 -4.02
N HIS A 48 2.85 3.04 -3.11
CA HIS A 48 3.18 3.09 -1.68
C HIS A 48 3.38 1.70 -1.06
N VAL A 49 2.62 0.69 -1.49
CA VAL A 49 2.88 -0.71 -1.09
C VAL A 49 4.26 -1.16 -1.57
N ASN A 50 4.61 -0.91 -2.83
CA ASN A 50 5.92 -1.30 -3.38
C ASN A 50 7.07 -0.61 -2.61
N VAL A 51 6.95 0.69 -2.32
CA VAL A 51 7.95 1.44 -1.52
C VAL A 51 8.06 0.88 -0.11
N TYR A 52 6.94 0.58 0.54
CA TYR A 52 6.93 -0.03 1.87
C TYR A 52 7.66 -1.38 1.88
N MET A 53 7.35 -2.25 0.91
CA MET A 53 7.97 -3.58 0.81
C MET A 53 9.47 -3.49 0.52
N LEU A 54 9.87 -2.56 -0.34
CA LEU A 54 11.28 -2.28 -0.62
C LEU A 54 12.00 -1.79 0.66
N ALA A 55 11.41 -0.81 1.35
CA ALA A 55 11.98 -0.25 2.57
C ALA A 55 12.15 -1.32 3.66
N GLU A 56 11.17 -2.23 3.80
CA GLU A 56 11.27 -3.36 4.71
C GLU A 56 12.38 -4.33 4.28
N ARG A 57 12.46 -4.67 2.99
CA ARG A 57 13.49 -5.57 2.45
C ARG A 57 14.90 -5.06 2.71
N TYR A 58 15.13 -3.75 2.56
CA TYR A 58 16.45 -3.13 2.70
C TYR A 58 16.70 -2.53 4.10
N GLY A 59 15.75 -2.66 5.04
CA GLY A 59 15.91 -2.18 6.41
C GLY A 59 15.92 -0.65 6.56
N VAL A 60 15.28 0.08 5.64
CA VAL A 60 15.19 1.54 5.64
C VAL A 60 13.98 1.99 6.47
N ALA A 61 14.11 1.95 7.80
CA ALA A 61 12.99 2.14 8.73
C ALA A 61 12.23 3.47 8.54
N GLY A 62 12.94 4.57 8.26
CA GLY A 62 12.30 5.87 8.05
C GLY A 62 11.48 5.93 6.76
N LEU A 63 11.99 5.35 5.66
CA LEU A 63 11.23 5.23 4.41
C LEU A 63 9.99 4.34 4.59
N LYS A 64 10.12 3.24 5.33
CA LYS A 64 9.00 2.35 5.66
C LYS A 64 7.90 3.10 6.40
N ALA A 65 8.27 3.95 7.36
CA ALA A 65 7.32 4.75 8.13
C ALA A 65 6.58 5.78 7.26
N ILE A 66 7.32 6.52 6.42
CA ILE A 66 6.72 7.50 5.48
C ILE A 66 5.81 6.79 4.47
N ALA A 67 6.22 5.63 3.96
CA ALA A 67 5.39 4.90 3.00
C ALA A 67 4.09 4.37 3.60
N MET A 68 4.14 3.96 4.87
CA MET A 68 2.94 3.60 5.63
C MET A 68 2.01 4.80 5.84
N GLU A 69 2.55 5.98 6.15
CA GLU A 69 1.77 7.20 6.34
C GLU A 69 1.08 7.63 5.04
N LYS A 70 1.84 7.79 3.95
CA LYS A 70 1.29 8.16 2.64
C LYS A 70 0.28 7.13 2.11
N PHE A 71 0.51 5.84 2.37
CA PHE A 71 -0.48 4.79 2.06
C PHE A 71 -1.81 5.01 2.79
N LYS A 72 -1.78 5.28 4.10
CA LYS A 72 -2.99 5.50 4.89
C LYS A 72 -3.76 6.72 4.40
N ASP A 73 -3.06 7.83 4.18
CA ASP A 73 -3.66 9.07 3.74
C ASP A 73 -4.36 8.91 2.38
N LEU A 74 -3.67 8.29 1.42
CA LEU A 74 -4.25 8.01 0.11
C LEU A 74 -5.38 6.97 0.18
N ALA A 75 -5.28 5.96 1.06
CA ALA A 75 -6.33 4.94 1.20
C ALA A 75 -7.63 5.53 1.73
N ILE A 76 -7.56 6.50 2.65
CA ILE A 76 -8.75 7.23 3.11
C ILE A 76 -9.42 7.97 1.95
N VAL A 77 -8.64 8.61 1.06
CA VAL A 77 -9.18 9.29 -0.12
C VAL A 77 -9.82 8.29 -1.08
N VAL A 78 -9.09 7.24 -1.47
CA VAL A 78 -9.54 6.19 -2.40
C VAL A 78 -10.82 5.51 -1.92
N LEU A 79 -10.93 5.19 -0.63
CA LEU A 79 -12.13 4.56 -0.08
C LEU A 79 -13.36 5.50 -0.14
N ASN A 80 -13.17 6.81 -0.14
CA ASN A 80 -14.27 7.79 -0.13
C ASN A 80 -14.63 8.35 -1.52
N GLU A 81 -13.81 8.09 -2.54
CA GLU A 81 -14.01 8.56 -3.91
C GLU A 81 -14.50 7.44 -4.85
N ASP A 82 -15.34 7.81 -5.82
CA ASP A 82 -15.87 6.87 -6.82
C ASP A 82 -14.86 6.61 -7.94
N GLY A 83 -14.85 5.40 -8.51
CA GLY A 83 -14.03 5.08 -9.68
C GLY A 83 -12.57 4.73 -9.34
N GLN A 84 -12.28 4.38 -8.08
CA GLN A 84 -10.93 4.04 -7.60
C GLN A 84 -10.78 2.53 -7.30
N GLU A 85 -11.65 1.69 -7.85
CA GLU A 85 -11.70 0.24 -7.61
C GLU A 85 -10.38 -0.42 -8.00
N ASP A 86 -9.84 -0.03 -9.16
CA ASP A 86 -8.55 -0.54 -9.67
C ASP A 86 -7.39 -0.22 -8.72
N GLN A 87 -7.40 0.95 -8.05
CA GLN A 87 -6.35 1.31 -7.10
C GLN A 87 -6.39 0.42 -5.86
N LEU A 88 -7.58 0.22 -5.28
CA LEU A 88 -7.72 -0.61 -4.10
C LEU A 88 -7.36 -2.06 -4.42
N GLN A 89 -7.92 -2.62 -5.49
CA GLN A 89 -7.67 -4.01 -5.89
C GLN A 89 -6.19 -4.26 -6.20
N SER A 90 -5.54 -3.34 -6.93
CA SER A 90 -4.10 -3.44 -7.21
C SER A 90 -3.25 -3.46 -5.94
N ALA A 91 -3.62 -2.64 -4.94
CA ALA A 91 -2.96 -2.62 -3.64
C ALA A 91 -3.23 -3.88 -2.82
N ILE A 92 -4.47 -4.39 -2.74
CA ILE A 92 -4.79 -5.63 -2.04
C ILE A 92 -4.02 -6.79 -2.68
N ARG A 93 -4.01 -6.88 -4.01
CA ARG A 93 -3.22 -7.89 -4.74
C ARG A 93 -1.74 -7.84 -4.36
N ALA A 94 -1.18 -6.64 -4.18
CA ALA A 94 0.20 -6.44 -3.75
C ALA A 94 0.47 -6.96 -2.34
N ILE A 95 -0.40 -6.58 -1.40
CA ILE A 95 -0.26 -6.85 0.02
C ILE A 95 -0.40 -8.35 0.31
N PHE A 96 -1.36 -9.00 -0.36
CA PHE A 96 -1.70 -10.40 -0.15
C PHE A 96 -0.96 -11.35 -1.11
N ALA A 97 -0.07 -10.85 -1.97
CA ALA A 97 0.71 -11.69 -2.87
C ALA A 97 1.48 -12.79 -2.10
N PRO A 98 1.38 -14.07 -2.50
CA PRO A 98 2.02 -15.18 -1.79
C PRO A 98 3.54 -15.18 -1.95
N ASP A 99 4.04 -14.58 -3.03
CA ASP A 99 5.45 -14.47 -3.41
C ASP A 99 6.10 -13.15 -2.95
N ARG A 100 5.47 -12.43 -2.00
CA ARG A 100 6.04 -11.21 -1.43
C ARG A 100 7.40 -11.48 -0.78
N ILE A 101 8.36 -10.62 -1.09
CA ILE A 101 9.77 -10.78 -0.66
C ILE A 101 9.99 -10.24 0.77
N ALA A 102 9.12 -9.35 1.25
CA ALA A 102 9.25 -8.68 2.54
C ALA A 102 8.04 -8.90 3.46
N ASN A 103 8.22 -8.66 4.76
CA ASN A 103 7.13 -8.75 5.74
C ASN A 103 6.16 -7.56 5.58
N GLY A 104 4.99 -7.85 5.02
CA GLY A 104 3.89 -6.91 4.84
C GLY A 104 2.84 -6.90 5.95
N ASP A 105 3.00 -7.66 7.05
CA ASP A 105 1.91 -7.95 7.99
C ASP A 105 1.35 -6.68 8.64
N ALA A 106 2.21 -5.70 8.96
CA ALA A 106 1.75 -4.42 9.48
C ALA A 106 0.94 -3.62 8.44
N LEU A 107 1.34 -3.66 7.16
CA LEU A 107 0.61 -3.00 6.07
C LEU A 107 -0.71 -3.72 5.77
N ARG A 108 -0.70 -5.06 5.82
CA ARG A 108 -1.88 -5.92 5.72
C ARG A 108 -2.91 -5.59 6.80
N ASN A 109 -2.47 -5.56 8.06
CA ASN A 109 -3.32 -5.19 9.18
C ASN A 109 -3.90 -3.77 9.04
N VAL A 110 -3.11 -2.81 8.54
CA VAL A 110 -3.59 -1.46 8.27
C VAL A 110 -4.64 -1.45 7.17
N MET A 111 -4.41 -2.14 6.06
CA MET A 111 -5.37 -2.23 4.96
C MET A 111 -6.71 -2.82 5.42
N VAL A 112 -6.67 -3.94 6.14
CA VAL A 112 -7.86 -4.59 6.70
C VAL A 112 -8.62 -3.64 7.62
N LYS A 113 -7.92 -2.94 8.51
CA LYS A 113 -8.55 -1.97 9.44
C LYS A 113 -9.19 -0.79 8.73
N LEU A 114 -8.53 -0.23 7.72
CA LEU A 114 -9.07 0.89 6.94
C LEU A 114 -10.35 0.48 6.20
N CYS A 115 -10.35 -0.71 5.57
CA CYS A 115 -11.55 -1.24 4.93
C CYS A 115 -12.66 -1.55 5.96
N ALA A 116 -12.32 -2.08 7.14
CA ALA A 116 -13.28 -2.34 8.21
C ALA A 116 -13.89 -1.04 8.77
N ASP A 117 -13.08 0.01 8.98
CA ASP A 117 -13.53 1.34 9.39
C ASP A 117 -14.50 1.92 8.36
N HIS A 118 -14.18 1.79 7.07
CA HIS A 118 -15.01 2.26 5.97
C HIS A 118 -16.36 1.52 5.89
N VAL A 119 -16.33 0.18 6.01
CA VAL A 119 -17.53 -0.66 6.08
C VAL A 119 -18.40 -0.28 7.28
N GLN A 120 -17.78 -0.10 8.46
CA GLN A 120 -18.49 0.30 9.66
C GLN A 120 -19.13 1.68 9.51
N ALA A 121 -18.41 2.65 8.93
CA ALA A 121 -18.94 3.98 8.66
C ALA A 121 -20.18 3.91 7.76
N PHE A 122 -20.15 3.09 6.70
CA PHE A 122 -21.29 2.84 5.82
C PHE A 122 -22.48 2.22 6.57
N ILE A 123 -22.26 1.23 7.42
CA ILE A 123 -23.33 0.60 8.23
C ILE A 123 -24.02 1.62 9.16
N HIS A 124 -23.26 2.58 9.70
CA HIS A 124 -23.78 3.64 10.57
C HIS A 124 -24.35 4.85 9.81
N ASP A 125 -24.52 4.78 8.48
CA ASP A 125 -24.99 5.88 7.63
C ASP A 125 -24.10 7.15 7.70
N THR A 126 -22.83 6.96 8.08
CA THR A 126 -21.81 8.03 8.13
C THR A 126 -20.81 7.93 6.98
N GLY A 127 -20.76 6.78 6.31
CA GLY A 127 -19.98 6.51 5.10
C GLY A 127 -20.88 6.46 3.88
N LYS A 128 -20.31 6.76 2.71
CA LYS A 128 -21.11 6.93 1.50
C LYS A 128 -21.40 5.63 0.75
N LYS A 129 -20.47 4.65 0.74
CA LYS A 129 -20.52 3.45 -0.13
C LYS A 129 -19.73 2.26 0.44
N MET A 130 -19.96 1.08 -0.12
CA MET A 130 -19.27 -0.18 0.24
C MET A 130 -18.85 -1.02 -0.99
N ALA A 131 -19.27 -0.64 -2.21
CA ALA A 131 -19.13 -1.45 -3.42
C ALA A 131 -17.67 -1.85 -3.69
N LEU A 132 -16.76 -0.89 -3.58
CA LEU A 132 -15.33 -1.07 -3.81
C LEU A 132 -14.69 -2.09 -2.85
N VAL A 133 -15.09 -2.11 -1.58
CA VAL A 133 -14.64 -3.12 -0.61
C VAL A 133 -15.29 -4.47 -0.89
N TYR A 134 -16.58 -4.48 -1.23
CA TYR A 134 -17.33 -5.69 -1.55
C TYR A 134 -16.73 -6.43 -2.76
N GLU A 135 -16.43 -5.73 -3.86
CA GLU A 135 -15.79 -6.31 -5.05
C GLU A 135 -14.41 -6.90 -4.71
N SER A 136 -13.63 -6.20 -3.88
CA SER A 136 -12.34 -6.70 -3.41
C SER A 136 -12.46 -7.98 -2.58
N MET A 137 -13.55 -8.14 -1.81
CA MET A 137 -13.80 -9.37 -1.05
C MET A 137 -14.13 -10.57 -1.94
N GLU A 138 -14.78 -10.34 -3.08
CA GLU A 138 -15.05 -11.39 -4.07
C GLU A 138 -13.76 -11.85 -4.75
N GLU A 139 -12.86 -10.91 -5.07
CA GLU A 139 -11.60 -11.20 -5.73
C GLU A 139 -10.56 -11.86 -4.80
N PHE A 140 -10.50 -11.45 -3.52
CA PHE A 140 -9.43 -11.83 -2.60
C PHE A 140 -9.98 -12.56 -1.35
N PRO A 141 -10.06 -13.91 -1.36
CA PRO A 141 -10.64 -14.68 -0.25
C PRO A 141 -9.94 -14.51 1.09
N GLU A 142 -8.61 -14.38 1.12
CA GLU A 142 -7.84 -14.16 2.35
C GLU A 142 -8.13 -12.78 2.96
N PHE A 143 -8.17 -11.75 2.12
CA PHE A 143 -8.55 -10.40 2.54
C PHE A 143 -9.97 -10.39 3.11
N ARG A 144 -10.92 -11.03 2.43
CA ARG A 144 -12.29 -11.18 2.91
C ARG A 144 -12.37 -11.86 4.28
N ALA A 145 -11.61 -12.93 4.49
CA ALA A 145 -11.60 -13.65 5.76
C ALA A 145 -11.11 -12.74 6.91
N GLU A 146 -9.97 -12.07 6.71
CA GLU A 146 -9.42 -11.16 7.73
C GLU A 146 -10.29 -9.94 7.98
N LEU A 147 -10.94 -9.41 6.93
CA LEU A 147 -11.89 -8.32 7.07
C LEU A 147 -13.09 -8.72 7.94
N PHE A 148 -13.64 -9.92 7.74
CA PHE A 148 -14.72 -10.42 8.58
C PHE A 148 -14.27 -10.69 10.01
N ASP A 149 -13.06 -11.21 10.21
CA ASP A 149 -12.50 -11.41 11.55
C ASP A 149 -12.32 -10.09 12.30
N GLU A 150 -11.78 -9.07 11.63
CA GLU A 150 -11.62 -7.70 12.17
C GLU A 150 -13.01 -7.12 12.52
N MET A 151 -13.99 -7.17 11.61
CA MET A 151 -15.35 -6.70 11.89
C MET A 151 -16.00 -7.46 13.04
N GLY A 152 -15.89 -8.78 13.07
CA GLY A 152 -16.44 -9.63 14.13
C GLY A 152 -15.76 -9.42 15.48
N SER A 153 -14.50 -8.96 15.51
CA SER A 153 -13.83 -8.54 16.74
C SER A 153 -14.45 -7.27 17.33
N ARG A 154 -14.86 -6.32 16.48
CA ARG A 154 -15.44 -5.03 16.90
C ARG A 154 -16.83 -5.17 17.51
N TRP A 155 -17.64 -6.11 17.01
CA TRP A 155 -19.00 -6.36 17.51
C TRP A 155 -19.07 -7.24 18.77
N ARG A 156 -17.94 -7.83 19.17
CA ARG A 156 -17.85 -8.61 20.42
C ARG A 156 -17.56 -7.73 21.65
N VAL A 157 -17.42 -6.41 21.45
CA VAL A 157 -17.25 -5.38 22.49
C VAL A 157 -18.59 -4.71 22.75
#